data_AF-A0A239N243-F1
#
_entry.id   AF-A0A239N243-F1
#
_cell.length_a   1.000
_cell.length_b   1.000
_cell.length_c   1.000
_cell.angle_alpha   90.00
_cell.angle_beta   90.00
_cell.angle_gamma   90.00
#
_symmetry.space_group_name_H-M   'P 1'
#
loop_
_entity.id
_entity.type
_entity.pdbx_description
1 polymer ?
#
loop_
_entity_poly.entity_id
_entity_poly.type
_entity_poly.pdbx_seq_one_letter_code
_entity_poly.pdbx_strand_id
1 'polypeptide(L)'
;MTVGYDDVRKWDAAALDKSADGLRGRRDKLVGLQDELDDARRLPDWKGVAGEGARNSLGVTRNNAEVLVAELSAVEKALRTASDDVTPLKSRVANNDSLAATYQFSIAADGSIVDIKPPDPPPRSRFEAEERLEAQRYRQGIARQLQQETKAILTAATNIDDALAQVMRLAQDRKISDHDATTLAGARKGGELDAGVSEMEEALRDAGLLTGPAASGHYRQWLENAVLRGVPVETIVKMAADHHIKPEDFAILDRLEEIREDEDHNGIYKSYFLMPTDISGDDAAKAVRMTYILNAGTDYGTEGEATDFAPTPYGSDELRRITERQQANDWSYDDDVGFVHDNGGRLVTTPNGMMMGLGGNLIQDQFSQRGGTTWGDTFMLNIDDTKDPAQQLRDVASSGTSWYEEDGQTKQGTLDMDRLLHHEERHSQQWAQEGYTGFLASYVWESVTGGNETEEDAGLSDGGYR
;
A
#
# COMPACT_ATOMS: atom_id res chain seq x y z
N MET A 1 18.34 -19.53 -10.83
CA MET A 1 18.74 -20.96 -10.87
C MET A 1 17.44 -21.73 -10.76
N THR A 2 17.17 -22.78 -11.54
CA THR A 2 15.85 -23.44 -11.44
C THR A 2 15.81 -24.33 -10.20
N VAL A 3 14.91 -24.06 -9.26
CA VAL A 3 14.76 -24.86 -8.03
C VAL A 3 14.15 -26.23 -8.37
N GLY A 4 14.82 -27.32 -8.02
CA GLY A 4 14.32 -28.69 -8.20
C GLY A 4 13.46 -29.16 -7.01
N TYR A 5 12.57 -30.14 -7.23
CA TYR A 5 11.72 -30.69 -6.17
C TYR A 5 12.53 -31.34 -5.05
N ASP A 6 13.66 -31.98 -5.40
CA ASP A 6 14.61 -32.52 -4.43
C ASP A 6 15.36 -31.45 -3.63
N ASP A 7 15.50 -30.24 -4.17
CA ASP A 7 16.08 -29.11 -3.43
C ASP A 7 15.10 -28.66 -2.36
N VAL A 8 13.82 -28.48 -2.73
CA VAL A 8 12.74 -28.13 -1.79
C VAL A 8 12.60 -29.16 -0.67
N ARG A 9 12.74 -30.46 -0.98
CA ARG A 9 12.76 -31.52 0.05
C ARG A 9 13.85 -31.31 1.09
N LYS A 10 14.99 -30.72 0.73
CA LYS A 10 16.15 -30.50 1.61
C LYS A 10 16.12 -29.16 2.34
N TRP A 11 15.21 -28.26 1.97
CA TRP A 11 15.08 -26.96 2.64
C TRP A 11 14.79 -27.12 4.12
N ASP A 12 15.37 -26.22 4.92
CA ASP A 12 15.40 -26.24 6.37
C ASP A 12 15.04 -24.87 6.93
N ALA A 13 13.77 -24.68 7.28
CA ALA A 13 13.25 -23.45 7.89
C ALA A 13 13.99 -23.13 9.21
N ALA A 14 14.28 -24.14 10.04
CA ALA A 14 14.95 -23.92 11.32
C ALA A 14 16.40 -23.39 11.15
N ALA A 15 17.07 -23.75 10.06
CA ALA A 15 18.37 -23.18 9.72
C ALA A 15 18.29 -21.70 9.30
N LEU A 16 17.22 -21.30 8.59
CA LEU A 16 16.94 -19.91 8.25
C LEU A 16 16.64 -19.10 9.51
N ASP A 17 15.75 -19.58 10.38
CA ASP A 17 15.43 -18.94 11.67
C ASP A 17 16.67 -18.71 12.53
N LYS A 18 17.51 -19.74 12.66
CA LYS A 18 18.76 -19.64 13.42
C LYS A 18 19.70 -18.59 12.83
N SER A 19 19.73 -18.47 11.51
CA SER A 19 20.54 -17.45 10.83
C SER A 19 19.98 -16.05 11.08
N ALA A 20 18.66 -15.89 11.00
CA ALA A 20 17.97 -14.65 11.33
C ALA A 20 18.20 -14.24 12.79
N ASP A 21 18.10 -15.16 13.76
CA ASP A 21 18.40 -14.90 15.17
C ASP A 21 19.86 -14.42 15.37
N GLY A 22 20.80 -15.02 14.62
CA GLY A 22 22.20 -14.61 14.62
C GLY A 22 22.41 -13.18 14.10
N LEU A 23 21.71 -12.80 13.03
CA LEU A 23 21.75 -11.43 12.49
C LEU A 23 21.10 -10.43 13.44
N ARG A 24 19.92 -10.76 13.97
CA ARG A 24 19.23 -9.98 15.01
C ARG A 24 20.15 -9.64 16.17
N GLY A 25 20.80 -10.66 16.74
CA GLY A 25 21.71 -10.45 17.87
C GLY A 25 22.94 -9.59 17.55
N ARG A 26 23.35 -9.47 16.29
CA ARG A 26 24.42 -8.55 15.86
C ARG A 26 23.87 -7.13 15.64
N ARG A 27 22.72 -7.03 14.99
CA ARG A 27 22.00 -5.77 14.78
C ARG A 27 21.68 -5.09 16.12
N ASP A 28 21.11 -5.83 17.07
CA ASP A 28 20.70 -5.28 18.37
C ASP A 28 21.92 -4.78 19.17
N LYS A 29 23.09 -5.40 19.01
CA LYS A 29 24.35 -4.89 19.56
C LYS A 29 24.77 -3.58 18.91
N LEU A 30 24.62 -3.43 17.58
CA LEU A 30 24.93 -2.17 16.90
C LEU A 30 23.96 -1.06 17.34
N VAL A 31 22.66 -1.34 17.35
CA VAL A 31 21.64 -0.38 17.82
C VAL A 31 21.91 0.04 19.27
N GLY A 32 22.33 -0.89 20.12
CA GLY A 32 22.72 -0.61 21.50
C GLY A 32 23.98 0.25 21.67
N LEU A 33 24.75 0.50 20.62
CA LEU A 33 25.91 1.40 20.61
C LEU A 33 25.57 2.85 20.21
N GLN A 34 24.29 3.16 19.98
CA GLN A 34 23.84 4.48 19.53
C GLN A 34 24.34 5.60 20.46
N ASP A 35 24.12 5.43 21.77
CA ASP A 35 24.48 6.45 22.77
C ASP A 35 26.00 6.65 22.83
N GLU A 36 26.78 5.57 22.78
CA GLU A 36 28.24 5.64 22.75
C GLU A 36 28.77 6.34 21.50
N LEU A 37 28.17 6.12 20.33
CA LEU A 37 28.54 6.80 19.09
C LEU A 37 28.19 8.28 19.14
N ASP A 38 27.01 8.62 19.66
CA ASP A 38 26.55 10.00 19.81
C ASP A 38 27.40 10.76 20.84
N ASP A 39 27.72 10.14 21.98
CA ASP A 39 28.59 10.72 23.01
C ASP A 39 30.03 10.88 22.53
N ALA A 40 30.57 9.89 21.83
CA ALA A 40 31.91 9.96 21.26
C ALA A 40 32.06 11.15 20.31
N ARG A 41 30.99 11.55 19.60
CA ARG A 41 31.00 12.68 18.66
C ARG A 41 30.97 14.05 19.35
N ARG A 42 30.48 14.16 20.59
CA ARG A 42 30.34 15.47 21.28
C ARG A 42 31.69 16.18 21.45
N LEU A 43 32.71 15.46 21.93
CA LEU A 43 34.09 15.97 22.14
C LEU A 43 34.15 17.44 22.62
N PRO A 44 33.49 17.82 23.74
CA PRO A 44 33.20 19.22 24.08
C PRO A 44 34.45 20.09 24.26
N ASP A 45 35.52 19.50 24.79
CA ASP A 45 36.77 20.21 25.12
C ASP A 45 37.79 20.21 23.96
N TRP A 46 37.55 19.41 22.91
CA TRP A 46 38.48 19.30 21.78
C TRP A 46 38.05 20.21 20.62
N LYS A 47 38.61 21.43 20.62
CA LYS A 47 38.32 22.48 19.63
C LYS A 47 39.40 22.56 18.55
N GLY A 48 39.08 23.24 17.45
CA GLY A 48 39.95 23.45 16.30
C GLY A 48 39.85 22.34 15.24
N VAL A 49 40.62 22.50 14.16
CA VAL A 49 40.54 21.67 12.93
C VAL A 49 40.65 20.16 13.21
N ALA A 50 41.51 19.75 14.16
CA ALA A 50 41.64 18.34 14.53
C ALA A 50 40.39 17.80 15.23
N GLY A 51 39.76 18.59 16.09
CA GLY A 51 38.51 18.23 16.76
C GLY A 51 37.34 18.15 15.77
N GLU A 52 37.24 19.11 14.84
CA GLU A 52 36.25 19.07 13.74
C GLU A 52 36.46 17.84 12.84
N GLY A 53 37.71 17.54 12.45
CA GLY A 53 38.04 16.34 11.70
C GLY A 53 37.63 15.05 12.40
N ALA A 54 37.84 14.96 13.73
CA ALA A 54 37.39 13.83 14.52
C ALA A 54 35.85 13.71 14.55
N ARG A 55 35.11 14.82 14.74
CA ARG A 55 33.63 14.82 14.71
C ARG A 55 33.09 14.40 13.35
N ASN A 56 33.71 14.84 12.26
CA ASN A 56 33.32 14.46 10.91
C ASN A 56 33.57 12.98 10.66
N SER A 57 34.74 12.46 11.06
CA SER A 57 35.04 11.04 10.94
C SER A 57 34.08 10.16 11.75
N LEU A 58 33.70 10.58 12.95
CA LEU A 58 32.70 9.87 13.76
C LEU A 58 31.29 9.94 13.16
N GLY A 59 30.93 11.07 12.55
CA GLY A 59 29.70 11.19 11.76
C GLY A 59 29.65 10.18 10.62
N VAL A 60 30.74 10.05 9.84
CA VAL A 60 30.83 9.03 8.78
C VAL A 60 30.71 7.61 9.34
N THR A 61 31.33 7.31 10.49
CA THR A 61 31.20 6.00 11.14
C THR A 61 29.76 5.72 11.57
N ARG A 62 29.07 6.71 12.14
CA ARG A 62 27.65 6.61 12.54
C ARG A 62 26.76 6.32 11.33
N ASN A 63 26.92 7.08 10.25
CA ASN A 63 26.14 6.87 9.02
C ASN A 63 26.41 5.49 8.41
N ASN A 64 27.66 5.01 8.43
CA ASN A 64 27.96 3.64 7.99
C ASN A 64 27.32 2.58 8.90
N ALA A 65 27.15 2.85 10.19
CA ALA A 65 26.46 1.96 11.12
C ALA A 65 24.94 1.97 10.87
N GLU A 66 24.35 3.12 10.53
CA GLU A 66 22.94 3.25 10.12
C GLU A 66 22.67 2.35 8.90
N VAL A 67 23.45 2.50 7.82
CA VAL A 67 23.35 1.64 6.63
C VAL A 67 23.53 0.15 6.96
N LEU A 68 24.54 -0.20 7.77
CA LEU A 68 24.77 -1.60 8.14
C LEU A 68 23.62 -2.17 8.97
N VAL A 69 23.01 -1.37 9.85
CA VAL A 69 21.83 -1.79 10.61
C VAL A 69 20.64 -2.00 9.69
N ALA A 70 20.42 -1.12 8.70
CA ALA A 70 19.38 -1.30 7.70
C ALA A 70 19.59 -2.60 6.90
N GLU A 71 20.79 -2.83 6.38
CA GLU A 71 21.15 -4.06 5.65
C GLU A 71 20.92 -5.34 6.48
N LEU A 72 21.37 -5.35 7.74
CA LEU A 72 21.18 -6.49 8.64
C LEU A 72 19.70 -6.74 8.93
N SER A 73 18.91 -5.68 9.05
CA SER A 73 17.47 -5.76 9.35
C SER A 73 16.70 -6.29 8.15
N ALA A 74 17.02 -5.82 6.95
CA ALA A 74 16.44 -6.31 5.71
C ALA A 74 16.69 -7.81 5.53
N VAL A 75 17.95 -8.25 5.65
CA VAL A 75 18.31 -9.67 5.50
C VAL A 75 17.72 -10.53 6.61
N GLU A 76 17.68 -10.03 7.86
CA GLU A 76 17.00 -10.74 8.95
C GLU A 76 15.52 -10.97 8.62
N LYS A 77 14.81 -9.91 8.23
CA LYS A 77 13.39 -9.97 7.90
C LYS A 77 13.12 -10.96 6.75
N ALA A 78 13.90 -10.87 5.67
CA ALA A 78 13.77 -11.77 4.53
C ALA A 78 14.02 -13.24 4.90
N LEU A 79 15.00 -13.53 5.77
CA LEU A 79 15.24 -14.89 6.26
C LEU A 79 14.07 -15.44 7.09
N ARG A 80 13.41 -14.58 7.88
CA ARG A 80 12.24 -15.00 8.67
C ARG A 80 11.03 -15.26 7.78
N THR A 81 10.73 -14.35 6.85
CA THR A 81 9.66 -14.57 5.86
C THR A 81 9.91 -15.87 5.10
N ALA A 82 11.13 -16.09 4.59
CA ALA A 82 11.48 -17.34 3.92
C ALA A 82 11.31 -18.58 4.83
N SER A 83 11.67 -18.49 6.11
CA SER A 83 11.45 -19.59 7.07
C SER A 83 9.96 -19.90 7.27
N ASP A 84 9.15 -18.85 7.46
CA ASP A 84 7.71 -18.92 7.65
C ASP A 84 7.03 -19.54 6.42
N ASP A 85 7.50 -19.24 5.20
CA ASP A 85 6.98 -19.77 3.94
C ASP A 85 7.46 -21.20 3.61
N VAL A 86 8.71 -21.52 3.95
CA VAL A 86 9.27 -22.87 3.76
C VAL A 86 8.50 -23.90 4.60
N THR A 87 8.04 -23.53 5.80
CA THR A 87 7.33 -24.41 6.72
C THR A 87 6.04 -25.03 6.13
N PRO A 88 5.05 -24.25 5.64
CA PRO A 88 3.87 -24.79 4.97
C PRO A 88 4.22 -25.45 3.63
N LEU A 89 5.22 -24.95 2.89
CA LEU A 89 5.66 -25.58 1.65
C LEU A 89 6.19 -27.00 1.87
N LYS A 90 6.97 -27.22 2.93
CA LYS A 90 7.45 -28.55 3.33
C LYS A 90 6.31 -29.50 3.68
N SER A 91 5.25 -28.99 4.31
CA SER A 91 4.04 -29.77 4.59
C SER A 91 3.33 -30.18 3.29
N ARG A 92 3.25 -29.28 2.30
CA ARG A 92 2.71 -29.60 0.96
C ARG A 92 3.53 -30.67 0.25
N VAL A 93 4.86 -30.57 0.26
CA VAL A 93 5.78 -31.57 -0.29
C VAL A 93 5.54 -32.94 0.35
N ALA A 94 5.48 -33.01 1.68
CA ALA A 94 5.26 -34.28 2.39
C ALA A 94 3.89 -34.91 2.06
N ASN A 95 2.85 -34.09 1.97
CA ASN A 95 1.51 -34.55 1.58
C ASN A 95 1.47 -35.06 0.14
N ASN A 96 2.12 -34.34 -0.79
CA ASN A 96 2.19 -34.71 -2.20
C ASN A 96 3.01 -36.01 -2.41
N ASP A 97 4.13 -36.17 -1.69
CA ASP A 97 4.93 -37.40 -1.67
C ASP A 97 4.13 -38.59 -1.12
N SER A 98 3.36 -38.38 -0.04
CA SER A 98 2.48 -39.39 0.55
C SER A 98 1.36 -39.81 -0.41
N LEU A 99 0.75 -38.86 -1.12
CA LEU A 99 -0.26 -39.13 -2.13
C LEU A 99 0.34 -39.92 -3.30
N ALA A 100 1.51 -39.54 -3.80
CA ALA A 100 2.21 -40.25 -4.85
C ALA A 100 2.49 -41.71 -4.43
N ALA A 101 3.08 -41.92 -3.25
CA ALA A 101 3.38 -43.25 -2.72
C ALA A 101 2.13 -44.12 -2.58
N THR A 102 1.04 -43.56 -2.04
CA THR A 102 -0.25 -44.25 -1.87
C THR A 102 -0.79 -44.81 -3.20
N TYR A 103 -0.59 -44.07 -4.29
CA TYR A 103 -1.06 -44.45 -5.62
C TYR A 103 0.03 -45.04 -6.52
N GLN A 104 1.16 -45.46 -5.96
CA GLN A 104 2.28 -46.09 -6.70
C GLN A 104 2.83 -45.19 -7.81
N PHE A 105 2.93 -43.91 -7.52
CA PHE A 105 3.74 -42.94 -8.25
C PHE A 105 4.97 -42.57 -7.44
N SER A 106 6.02 -42.08 -8.10
CA SER A 106 7.12 -41.35 -7.47
C SER A 106 7.27 -39.98 -8.12
N ILE A 107 7.77 -39.02 -7.35
CA ILE A 107 8.08 -37.67 -7.82
C ILE A 107 9.61 -37.56 -7.90
N ALA A 108 10.13 -37.45 -9.11
CA ALA A 108 11.56 -37.35 -9.37
C ALA A 108 12.15 -36.01 -8.90
N ALA A 109 13.47 -35.87 -8.95
CA ALA A 109 14.19 -34.70 -8.47
C ALA A 109 13.78 -33.40 -9.19
N ASP A 110 13.38 -33.49 -10.46
CA ASP A 110 12.89 -32.37 -11.28
C ASP A 110 11.38 -32.11 -11.12
N GLY A 111 10.69 -32.89 -10.28
CA GLY A 111 9.25 -32.81 -10.09
C GLY A 111 8.43 -33.66 -11.08
N SER A 112 9.06 -34.41 -11.99
CA SER A 112 8.32 -35.28 -12.90
C SER A 112 7.64 -36.44 -12.16
N ILE A 113 6.39 -36.74 -12.54
CA ILE A 113 5.61 -37.83 -11.96
C ILE A 113 5.90 -39.12 -12.74
N VAL A 114 6.40 -40.13 -12.04
CA VAL A 114 6.77 -41.44 -12.60
C VAL A 114 5.81 -42.51 -12.06
N ASP A 115 5.19 -43.28 -12.96
CA ASP A 115 4.39 -44.44 -12.57
C ASP A 115 5.31 -45.61 -12.23
N ILE A 116 5.26 -46.07 -10.99
CA ILE A 116 6.04 -47.21 -10.49
C ILE A 116 5.17 -48.44 -10.24
N LYS A 117 3.92 -48.43 -10.71
CA LYS A 117 3.03 -49.59 -10.65
C LYS A 117 3.61 -50.75 -11.47
N PRO A 118 3.70 -51.95 -10.91
CA PRO A 118 3.95 -53.15 -11.71
C PRO A 118 2.85 -53.36 -12.77
N PRO A 119 3.18 -53.90 -13.95
CA PRO A 119 2.17 -54.23 -14.96
C PRO A 119 1.11 -55.20 -14.42
N ASP A 120 -0.17 -54.90 -14.69
CA ASP A 120 -1.25 -55.82 -14.32
C ASP A 120 -1.20 -57.09 -15.20
N PRO A 121 -1.46 -58.29 -14.63
CA PRO A 121 -1.57 -59.53 -15.43
C PRO A 121 -2.78 -59.43 -16.38
N PRO A 122 -2.89 -60.20 -17.49
CA PRO A 122 -4.05 -60.11 -18.39
C PRO A 122 -5.41 -60.32 -17.68
N PRO A 123 -6.48 -59.58 -18.06
CA PRO A 123 -7.80 -59.76 -17.45
C PRO A 123 -8.38 -61.14 -17.84
N ARG A 124 -9.05 -61.81 -16.89
CA ARG A 124 -9.65 -63.14 -17.08
C ARG A 124 -11.10 -63.08 -17.54
N SER A 125 -11.72 -61.91 -17.46
CA SER A 125 -13.11 -61.67 -17.85
C SER A 125 -13.32 -60.25 -18.37
N ARG A 126 -14.45 -60.01 -19.02
CA ARG A 126 -14.86 -58.67 -19.45
C ARG A 126 -15.10 -57.73 -18.26
N PHE A 127 -15.72 -58.23 -17.18
CA PHE A 127 -15.97 -57.46 -15.96
C PHE A 127 -14.65 -56.97 -15.35
N GLU A 128 -13.66 -57.85 -15.23
CA GLU A 128 -12.33 -57.50 -14.73
C GLU A 128 -11.62 -56.49 -15.64
N ALA A 129 -11.84 -56.54 -16.96
CA ALA A 129 -11.29 -55.56 -17.89
C ALA A 129 -11.94 -54.17 -17.70
N GLU A 130 -13.25 -54.10 -17.46
CA GLU A 130 -13.98 -52.85 -17.21
C GLU A 130 -13.57 -52.21 -15.87
N GLU A 131 -13.49 -52.99 -14.79
CA GLU A 131 -13.05 -52.53 -13.46
C GLU A 131 -11.63 -51.94 -13.49
N ARG A 132 -10.71 -52.59 -14.23
CA ARG A 132 -9.33 -52.09 -14.39
C ARG A 132 -9.27 -50.80 -15.19
N LEU A 133 -10.13 -50.63 -16.19
CA LEU A 133 -10.19 -49.40 -16.98
C LEU A 133 -10.66 -48.22 -16.13
N GLU A 134 -11.62 -48.44 -15.22
CA GLU A 134 -12.05 -47.44 -14.24
C GLU A 134 -10.92 -47.09 -13.25
N ALA A 135 -10.23 -48.10 -12.70
CA ALA A 135 -9.08 -47.89 -11.82
C ALA A 135 -7.95 -47.10 -12.51
N GLN A 136 -7.71 -47.36 -13.81
CA GLN A 136 -6.73 -46.62 -14.59
C GLN A 136 -7.13 -45.15 -14.78
N ARG A 137 -8.41 -44.87 -15.09
CA ARG A 137 -8.92 -43.50 -15.20
C ARG A 137 -8.81 -42.74 -13.89
N TYR A 138 -9.13 -43.38 -12.77
CA TYR A 138 -8.98 -42.79 -11.45
C TYR A 138 -7.52 -42.42 -11.15
N ARG A 139 -6.58 -43.35 -11.41
CA ARG A 139 -5.14 -43.08 -11.27
C ARG A 139 -4.62 -41.98 -12.19
N GLN A 140 -5.15 -41.86 -13.42
CA GLN A 140 -4.84 -40.72 -14.30
C GLN A 140 -5.36 -39.38 -13.74
N GLY A 141 -6.47 -39.39 -12.99
CA GLY A 141 -6.92 -38.25 -12.21
C GLY A 141 -5.90 -37.85 -11.15
N ILE A 142 -5.44 -38.81 -10.34
CA ILE A 142 -4.41 -38.60 -9.33
C ILE A 142 -3.10 -38.09 -9.94
N ALA A 143 -2.63 -38.67 -11.05
CA ALA A 143 -1.41 -38.21 -11.72
C ALA A 143 -1.51 -36.74 -12.14
N ARG A 144 -2.67 -36.28 -12.63
CA ARG A 144 -2.89 -34.86 -12.97
C ARG A 144 -2.91 -33.97 -11.73
N GLN A 145 -3.52 -34.43 -10.64
CA GLN A 145 -3.50 -33.71 -9.37
C GLN A 145 -2.07 -33.54 -8.84
N LEU A 146 -1.27 -34.62 -8.85
CA LEU A 146 0.15 -34.58 -8.48
C LEU A 146 0.94 -33.61 -9.35
N GLN A 147 0.72 -33.62 -10.67
CA GLN A 147 1.38 -32.68 -11.59
C GLN A 147 1.06 -31.21 -11.28
N GLN A 148 -0.22 -30.91 -11.01
CA GLN A 148 -0.67 -29.56 -10.67
C GLN A 148 -0.06 -29.09 -9.34
N GLU A 149 -0.11 -29.94 -8.32
CA GLU A 149 0.43 -29.59 -7.00
C GLU A 149 1.95 -29.48 -7.02
N THR A 150 2.66 -30.39 -7.70
CA THR A 150 4.12 -30.27 -7.88
C THR A 150 4.51 -28.98 -8.59
N LYS A 151 3.77 -28.58 -9.64
CA LYS A 151 4.00 -27.29 -10.31
C LYS A 151 3.78 -26.11 -9.34
N ALA A 152 2.72 -26.15 -8.54
CA ALA A 152 2.43 -25.10 -7.58
C ALA A 152 3.49 -25.02 -6.45
N ILE A 153 4.00 -26.17 -5.99
CA ILE A 153 5.12 -26.25 -5.04
C ILE A 153 6.39 -25.63 -5.63
N LEU A 154 6.76 -25.99 -6.86
CA LEU A 154 7.97 -25.47 -7.51
C LEU A 154 7.87 -23.97 -7.80
N THR A 155 6.68 -23.48 -8.12
CA THR A 155 6.41 -22.05 -8.27
C THR A 155 6.65 -21.35 -6.93
N ALA A 156 5.97 -21.76 -5.86
CA ALA A 156 6.16 -21.19 -4.53
C ALA A 156 7.62 -21.26 -4.04
N ALA A 157 8.32 -22.36 -4.32
CA ALA A 157 9.74 -22.49 -3.99
C ALA A 157 10.59 -21.46 -4.76
N THR A 158 10.37 -21.30 -6.06
CA THR A 158 11.11 -20.31 -6.86
C THR A 158 10.93 -18.91 -6.29
N ASN A 159 9.68 -18.55 -5.95
CA ASN A 159 9.35 -17.23 -5.40
C ASN A 159 10.06 -16.97 -4.05
N ILE A 160 10.09 -17.96 -3.15
CA ILE A 160 10.80 -17.84 -1.86
C ILE A 160 12.31 -17.63 -2.07
N ASP A 161 12.92 -18.38 -3.00
CA ASP A 161 14.36 -18.27 -3.30
C ASP A 161 14.70 -16.91 -3.93
N ASP A 162 13.91 -16.48 -4.92
CA ASP A 162 14.14 -15.23 -5.65
C ASP A 162 13.95 -14.00 -4.76
N ALA A 163 12.90 -13.98 -3.90
CA ALA A 163 12.67 -12.90 -2.93
C ALA A 163 13.83 -12.78 -1.92
N LEU A 164 14.28 -13.91 -1.35
CA LEU A 164 15.42 -13.91 -0.42
C LEU A 164 16.71 -13.48 -1.13
N ALA A 165 16.96 -13.99 -2.33
CA ALA A 165 18.14 -13.66 -3.12
C ALA A 165 18.15 -12.18 -3.54
N GLN A 166 17.00 -11.58 -3.81
CA GLN A 166 16.88 -10.14 -4.11
C GLN A 166 17.33 -9.30 -2.92
N VAL A 167 16.79 -9.54 -1.72
CA VAL A 167 17.19 -8.77 -0.52
C VAL A 167 18.67 -8.95 -0.21
N MET A 168 19.21 -10.17 -0.34
CA MET A 168 20.65 -10.41 -0.17
C MET A 168 21.51 -9.64 -1.19
N ARG A 169 21.09 -9.56 -2.46
CA ARG A 169 21.79 -8.77 -3.49
C ARG A 169 21.72 -7.28 -3.18
N LEU A 170 20.56 -6.76 -2.77
CA LEU A 170 20.41 -5.36 -2.40
C LEU A 170 21.32 -4.98 -1.22
N ALA A 171 21.39 -5.84 -0.20
CA ALA A 171 22.29 -5.65 0.94
C ALA A 171 23.77 -5.72 0.51
N GLN A 172 24.15 -6.69 -0.33
CA GLN A 172 25.53 -6.81 -0.82
C GLN A 172 25.96 -5.60 -1.66
N ASP A 173 25.03 -5.02 -2.44
CA ASP A 173 25.25 -3.86 -3.31
C ASP A 173 25.12 -2.52 -2.56
N ARG A 174 24.82 -2.51 -1.25
CA ARG A 174 24.50 -1.30 -0.46
C ARG A 174 23.35 -0.47 -1.04
N LYS A 175 22.30 -1.15 -1.49
CA LYS A 175 21.07 -0.55 -2.03
C LYS A 175 19.90 -0.62 -1.06
N ILE A 176 20.11 -1.16 0.13
CA ILE A 176 19.15 -1.03 1.24
C ILE A 176 19.30 0.37 1.83
N SER A 177 18.20 1.11 1.88
CA SER A 177 18.12 2.47 2.39
C SER A 177 17.96 2.47 3.92
N ASP A 178 18.59 3.42 4.59
CA ASP A 178 18.28 3.77 5.97
C ASP A 178 17.11 4.77 6.06
N HIS A 179 16.57 5.21 4.92
CA HIS A 179 15.43 6.12 4.79
C HIS A 179 15.65 7.44 5.55
N ASP A 180 16.86 8.01 5.38
CA ASP A 180 17.30 9.25 6.04
C ASP A 180 17.22 9.19 7.58
N ALA A 181 17.28 7.97 8.14
CA ALA A 181 17.19 7.78 9.58
C ALA A 181 18.29 8.52 10.32
N THR A 182 17.90 9.29 11.33
CA THR A 182 18.84 9.97 12.23
C THR A 182 19.26 9.11 13.43
N THR A 183 18.81 7.85 13.48
CA THR A 183 19.11 6.88 14.54
C THR A 183 19.25 5.47 13.99
N LEU A 184 20.05 4.63 14.67
CA LEU A 184 20.17 3.21 14.33
C LEU A 184 18.83 2.45 14.43
N ALA A 185 17.95 2.86 15.35
CA ALA A 185 16.61 2.28 15.46
C ALA A 185 15.71 2.65 14.27
N GLY A 186 15.85 3.88 13.74
CA GLY A 186 15.20 4.30 12.50
C GLY A 186 15.73 3.52 11.30
N ALA A 187 17.04 3.38 11.18
CA ALA A 187 17.67 2.63 10.08
C ALA A 187 17.23 1.16 10.06
N ARG A 188 17.03 0.55 11.24
CA ARG A 188 16.42 -0.79 11.35
C ARG A 188 15.05 -0.85 10.68
N LYS A 189 14.17 0.11 10.99
CA LYS A 189 12.82 0.18 10.38
C LYS A 189 12.91 0.34 8.86
N GLY A 190 13.82 1.19 8.38
CA GLY A 190 14.08 1.38 6.95
C GLY A 190 14.49 0.09 6.23
N GLY A 191 15.38 -0.70 6.83
CA GLY A 191 15.73 -2.01 6.29
C GLY A 191 14.59 -3.03 6.30
N GLU A 192 13.77 -3.05 7.35
CA GLU A 192 12.58 -3.91 7.43
C GLU A 192 11.54 -3.53 6.36
N LEU A 193 11.37 -2.22 6.09
CA LEU A 193 10.53 -1.69 5.03
C LEU A 193 11.01 -2.16 3.64
N ASP A 194 12.30 -1.99 3.33
CA ASP A 194 12.87 -2.40 2.05
C ASP A 194 12.72 -3.91 1.78
N ALA A 195 12.79 -4.74 2.82
CA ALA A 195 12.52 -6.18 2.70
C ALA A 195 11.06 -6.47 2.34
N GLY A 196 10.11 -5.79 3.00
CA GLY A 196 8.68 -5.92 2.67
C GLY A 196 8.35 -5.42 1.26
N VAL A 197 8.95 -4.32 0.82
CA VAL A 197 8.77 -3.81 -0.55
C VAL A 197 9.31 -4.81 -1.58
N SER A 198 10.47 -5.42 -1.30
CA SER A 198 11.05 -6.44 -2.18
C SER A 198 10.14 -7.65 -2.32
N GLU A 199 9.50 -8.09 -1.24
CA GLU A 199 8.51 -9.18 -1.25
C GLU A 199 7.30 -8.83 -2.15
N MET A 200 6.76 -7.62 -2.02
CA MET A 200 5.65 -7.16 -2.88
C MET A 200 6.06 -7.05 -4.35
N GLU A 201 7.24 -6.50 -4.65
CA GLU A 201 7.75 -6.42 -6.02
C GLU A 201 7.88 -7.80 -6.66
N GLU A 202 8.42 -8.78 -5.93
CA GLU A 202 8.60 -10.13 -6.47
C GLU A 202 7.25 -10.79 -6.74
N ALA A 203 6.28 -10.67 -5.82
CA ALA A 203 4.93 -11.18 -6.02
C ALA A 203 4.25 -10.56 -7.27
N LEU A 204 4.47 -9.27 -7.53
CA LEU A 204 3.99 -8.60 -8.74
C LEU A 204 4.71 -9.10 -10.00
N ARG A 205 6.02 -9.40 -9.94
CA ARG A 205 6.78 -9.97 -11.06
C ARG A 205 6.32 -11.38 -11.39
N ASP A 206 6.10 -12.20 -10.37
CA ASP A 206 5.59 -13.57 -10.51
C ASP A 206 4.20 -13.61 -11.16
N ALA A 207 3.36 -12.64 -10.79
CA ALA A 207 2.05 -12.45 -11.40
C ALA A 207 2.13 -11.88 -12.84
N GLY A 208 3.32 -11.51 -13.32
CA GLY A 208 3.53 -10.88 -14.63
C GLY A 208 3.04 -9.43 -14.70
N LEU A 209 2.86 -8.78 -13.55
CA LEU A 209 2.34 -7.41 -13.41
C LEU A 209 3.44 -6.36 -13.31
N LEU A 210 4.66 -6.77 -12.94
CA LEU A 210 5.83 -5.90 -12.88
C LEU A 210 6.99 -6.50 -13.69
N THR A 211 7.68 -5.66 -14.46
CA THR A 211 8.88 -6.05 -15.22
C THR A 211 9.92 -4.94 -15.18
N GLY A 212 11.18 -5.26 -15.46
CA GLY A 212 12.27 -4.28 -15.52
C GLY A 212 12.99 -4.09 -14.18
N PRO A 213 13.65 -2.94 -13.94
CA PRO A 213 14.42 -2.69 -12.73
C PRO A 213 13.54 -2.63 -11.47
N ALA A 214 14.16 -2.48 -10.30
CA ALA A 214 13.45 -2.22 -9.04
C ALA A 214 12.55 -0.99 -9.17
N ALA A 215 11.42 -1.00 -8.46
CA ALA A 215 10.50 0.13 -8.47
C ALA A 215 11.18 1.41 -7.95
N SER A 216 10.72 2.55 -8.44
CA SER A 216 11.19 3.86 -8.01
C SER A 216 10.05 4.88 -8.04
N GLY A 217 10.28 6.07 -7.47
CA GLY A 217 9.29 7.15 -7.42
C GLY A 217 8.00 6.73 -6.68
N HIS A 218 6.89 7.32 -7.09
CA HIS A 218 5.59 7.12 -6.45
C HIS A 218 5.05 5.68 -6.51
N TYR A 219 5.44 4.86 -7.50
CA TYR A 219 5.09 3.43 -7.50
C TYR A 219 5.81 2.68 -6.37
N ARG A 220 7.08 3.03 -6.09
CA ARG A 220 7.79 2.46 -4.93
C ARG A 220 7.16 2.94 -3.63
N GLN A 221 6.84 4.24 -3.54
CA GLN A 221 6.18 4.82 -2.38
C GLN A 221 4.84 4.14 -2.07
N TRP A 222 4.08 3.76 -3.10
CA TRP A 222 2.87 2.96 -2.92
C TRP A 222 3.14 1.64 -2.20
N LEU A 223 4.16 0.89 -2.62
CA LEU A 223 4.54 -0.37 -1.98
C LEU A 223 5.06 -0.15 -0.56
N GLU A 224 5.80 0.94 -0.32
CA GLU A 224 6.26 1.33 1.01
C GLU A 224 5.08 1.61 1.95
N ASN A 225 4.11 2.43 1.50
CA ASN A 225 2.90 2.72 2.25
C ASN A 225 2.07 1.46 2.53
N ALA A 226 1.97 0.55 1.55
CA ALA A 226 1.30 -0.72 1.72
C ALA A 226 1.97 -1.59 2.81
N VAL A 227 3.30 -1.66 2.83
CA VAL A 227 4.05 -2.39 3.87
C VAL A 227 3.84 -1.76 5.24
N LEU A 228 3.97 -0.43 5.35
CA LEU A 228 3.81 0.31 6.61
C LEU A 228 2.40 0.12 7.21
N ARG A 229 1.38 0.09 6.36
CA ARG A 229 -0.02 -0.12 6.74
C ARG A 229 -0.42 -1.59 6.88
N GLY A 230 0.51 -2.51 6.63
CA GLY A 230 0.25 -3.95 6.73
C GLY A 230 -0.75 -4.47 5.69
N VAL A 231 -0.83 -3.84 4.51
CA VAL A 231 -1.67 -4.30 3.42
C VAL A 231 -1.15 -5.65 2.91
N PRO A 232 -2.01 -6.68 2.81
CA PRO A 232 -1.57 -7.99 2.34
C PRO A 232 -1.06 -7.97 0.90
N VAL A 233 -0.04 -8.78 0.59
CA VAL A 233 0.57 -8.89 -0.75
C VAL A 233 -0.48 -9.26 -1.80
N GLU A 234 -1.41 -10.17 -1.47
CA GLU A 234 -2.49 -10.58 -2.36
C GLU A 234 -3.44 -9.43 -2.71
N THR A 235 -3.63 -8.46 -1.81
CA THR A 235 -4.44 -7.27 -2.07
C THR A 235 -3.75 -6.40 -3.12
N ILE A 236 -2.45 -6.17 -2.98
CA ILE A 236 -1.65 -5.40 -3.95
C ILE A 236 -1.64 -6.07 -5.32
N VAL A 237 -1.39 -7.39 -5.38
CA VAL A 237 -1.41 -8.17 -6.62
C VAL A 237 -2.79 -8.12 -7.28
N LYS A 238 -3.88 -8.30 -6.50
CA LYS A 238 -5.25 -8.23 -7.02
C LYS A 238 -5.58 -6.84 -7.57
N MET A 239 -5.22 -5.78 -6.86
CA MET A 239 -5.43 -4.41 -7.34
C MET A 239 -4.70 -4.15 -8.66
N ALA A 240 -3.42 -4.50 -8.73
CA ALA A 240 -2.63 -4.33 -9.94
C ALA A 240 -3.20 -5.15 -11.12
N ALA A 241 -3.66 -6.38 -10.88
CA ALA A 241 -4.26 -7.23 -11.90
C ALA A 241 -5.60 -6.70 -12.41
N ASP A 242 -6.53 -6.37 -11.52
CA ASP A 242 -7.90 -5.99 -11.88
C ASP A 242 -7.93 -4.61 -12.57
N HIS A 243 -7.10 -3.68 -12.10
CA HIS A 243 -7.09 -2.29 -12.56
C HIS A 243 -5.93 -1.98 -13.50
N HIS A 244 -5.13 -2.97 -13.86
CA HIS A 244 -3.98 -2.84 -14.75
C HIS A 244 -2.98 -1.75 -14.31
N ILE A 245 -2.77 -1.63 -13.00
CA ILE A 245 -1.92 -0.59 -12.40
C ILE A 245 -0.45 -0.87 -12.74
N LYS A 246 0.24 0.12 -13.29
CA LYS A 246 1.66 0.01 -13.65
C LYS A 246 2.48 1.19 -13.12
N PRO A 247 3.82 1.06 -13.07
CA PRO A 247 4.69 2.17 -12.68
C PRO A 247 4.44 3.46 -13.45
N GLU A 248 4.18 3.39 -14.76
CA GLU A 248 3.90 4.57 -15.58
C GLU A 248 2.61 5.33 -15.21
N ASP A 249 1.67 4.69 -14.50
CA ASP A 249 0.43 5.36 -14.10
C ASP A 249 0.66 6.45 -13.06
N PHE A 250 1.66 6.25 -12.20
CA PHE A 250 2.03 7.19 -11.15
C PHE A 250 2.79 8.41 -11.66
N ALA A 251 3.26 8.42 -12.91
CA ALA A 251 3.98 9.54 -13.49
C ALA A 251 3.15 10.84 -13.54
N ILE A 252 1.82 10.74 -13.40
CA ILE A 252 0.97 11.92 -13.26
C ILE A 252 1.33 12.72 -12.00
N LEU A 253 1.64 12.04 -10.90
CA LEU A 253 1.94 12.65 -9.60
C LEU A 253 3.28 13.42 -9.61
N ASP A 254 4.22 13.04 -10.47
CA ASP A 254 5.52 13.74 -10.63
C ASP A 254 5.35 15.22 -11.07
N ARG A 255 4.19 15.57 -11.63
CA ARG A 255 3.85 16.94 -12.06
C ARG A 255 3.15 17.76 -10.97
N LEU A 256 2.75 17.14 -9.87
CA LEU A 256 2.03 17.75 -8.78
C LEU A 256 2.98 17.99 -7.60
N GLU A 257 2.60 18.91 -6.72
CA GLU A 257 3.32 19.11 -5.47
C GLU A 257 2.75 18.19 -4.39
N GLU A 258 3.56 17.24 -3.92
CA GLU A 258 3.20 16.36 -2.80
C GLU A 258 3.20 17.18 -1.49
N ILE A 259 2.08 17.14 -0.78
CA ILE A 259 1.90 17.67 0.58
C ILE A 259 1.75 16.46 1.50
N ARG A 260 2.64 16.35 2.49
CA ARG A 260 2.63 15.25 3.46
C ARG A 260 2.05 15.71 4.78
N GLU A 261 1.16 14.89 5.30
CA GLU A 261 0.66 14.95 6.66
C GLU A 261 1.42 13.90 7.50
N ASP A 262 1.82 14.30 8.71
CA ASP A 262 2.58 13.49 9.69
C ASP A 262 2.21 13.92 11.11
N GLU A 263 0.91 14.16 11.38
CA GLU A 263 0.46 14.65 12.68
C GLU A 263 0.87 13.69 13.81
N ASP A 264 0.80 12.39 13.54
CA ASP A 264 1.10 11.34 14.52
C ASP A 264 2.60 11.08 14.71
N HIS A 265 3.46 11.66 13.86
CA HIS A 265 4.93 11.47 13.88
C HIS A 265 5.33 9.97 13.91
N ASN A 266 4.48 9.11 13.37
CA ASN A 266 4.63 7.65 13.42
C ASN A 266 5.49 7.12 12.25
N GLY A 267 5.81 8.00 11.28
CA GLY A 267 6.59 7.71 10.08
C GLY A 267 5.76 7.17 8.92
N ILE A 268 4.42 7.18 9.02
CA ILE A 268 3.47 6.90 7.96
C ILE A 268 2.87 8.25 7.54
N TYR A 269 3.12 8.64 6.29
CA TYR A 269 2.66 9.93 5.77
C TYR A 269 1.37 9.74 4.97
N LYS A 270 0.33 10.55 5.23
CA LYS A 270 -0.75 10.73 4.25
C LYS A 270 -0.33 11.76 3.21
N SER A 271 -0.44 11.39 1.96
CA SER A 271 0.00 12.19 0.81
C SER A 271 -1.20 12.81 0.12
N TYR A 272 -1.15 14.12 0.00
CA TYR A 272 -2.03 14.95 -0.80
C TYR A 272 -1.23 15.50 -1.97
N PHE A 273 -1.88 15.86 -3.07
CA PHE A 273 -1.17 16.45 -4.21
C PHE A 273 -1.88 17.70 -4.69
N LEU A 274 -1.20 18.84 -4.59
CA LEU A 274 -1.67 20.12 -5.11
C LEU A 274 -1.58 20.11 -6.64
N MET A 275 -2.71 20.35 -7.29
CA MET A 275 -2.82 20.33 -8.75
C MET A 275 -2.25 21.62 -9.37
N PRO A 276 -1.46 21.51 -10.47
CA PRO A 276 -1.09 22.69 -11.23
C PRO A 276 -2.31 23.25 -11.95
N THR A 277 -2.32 24.57 -12.17
CA THR A 277 -3.49 25.28 -12.73
C THR A 277 -3.81 24.92 -14.18
N ASP A 278 -2.88 24.26 -14.88
CA ASP A 278 -3.03 23.83 -16.28
C ASP A 278 -3.36 22.33 -16.40
N ILE A 279 -3.73 21.66 -15.30
CA ILE A 279 -4.15 20.27 -15.32
C ILE A 279 -5.46 20.12 -16.11
N SER A 280 -5.59 19.04 -16.87
CA SER A 280 -6.86 18.68 -17.52
C SER A 280 -7.76 17.89 -16.58
N GLY A 281 -9.08 17.84 -16.85
CA GLY A 281 -10.02 17.02 -16.09
C GLY A 281 -9.62 15.54 -16.03
N ASP A 282 -9.24 14.96 -17.18
CA ASP A 282 -8.74 13.58 -17.27
C ASP A 282 -7.49 13.35 -16.39
N ASP A 283 -6.52 14.27 -16.45
CA ASP A 283 -5.30 14.21 -15.64
C ASP A 283 -5.62 14.37 -14.15
N ALA A 284 -6.57 15.24 -13.78
CA ALA A 284 -7.02 15.43 -12.41
C ALA A 284 -7.72 14.16 -11.87
N ALA A 285 -8.64 13.57 -12.63
CA ALA A 285 -9.29 12.32 -12.26
C ALA A 285 -8.28 11.18 -12.11
N LYS A 286 -7.27 11.11 -12.99
CA LYS A 286 -6.17 10.15 -12.87
C LYS A 286 -5.35 10.41 -11.61
N ALA A 287 -4.98 11.66 -11.34
CA ALA A 287 -4.22 12.03 -10.14
C ALA A 287 -4.96 11.64 -8.87
N VAL A 288 -6.26 11.91 -8.77
CA VAL A 288 -7.09 11.50 -7.62
C VAL A 288 -7.04 9.99 -7.38
N ARG A 289 -7.19 9.17 -8.44
CA ARG A 289 -7.08 7.70 -8.30
C ARG A 289 -5.68 7.27 -7.87
N MET A 290 -4.63 7.87 -8.44
CA MET A 290 -3.26 7.54 -8.09
C MET A 290 -2.91 7.95 -6.67
N THR A 291 -3.48 9.05 -6.16
CA THR A 291 -3.34 9.48 -4.76
C THR A 291 -3.98 8.48 -3.80
N TYR A 292 -5.20 8.02 -4.07
CA TYR A 292 -5.82 6.96 -3.27
C TYR A 292 -4.97 5.69 -3.23
N ILE A 293 -4.50 5.23 -4.39
CA ILE A 293 -3.66 4.02 -4.49
C ILE A 293 -2.37 4.23 -3.70
N LEU A 294 -1.65 5.33 -3.95
CA LEU A 294 -0.38 5.63 -3.31
C LEU A 294 -0.47 5.60 -1.79
N ASN A 295 -1.54 6.14 -1.20
CA ASN A 295 -1.70 6.19 0.25
C ASN A 295 -1.90 4.81 0.89
N ALA A 296 -2.39 3.81 0.14
CA ALA A 296 -2.61 2.45 0.61
C ALA A 296 -3.54 2.32 1.84
N GLY A 297 -4.43 3.30 2.03
CA GLY A 297 -5.32 3.42 3.18
C GLY A 297 -5.64 4.88 3.50
N THR A 298 -6.55 5.12 4.44
CA THR A 298 -6.98 6.47 4.84
C THR A 298 -6.97 6.69 6.35
N ASP A 299 -6.55 5.72 7.16
CA ASP A 299 -6.60 5.74 8.64
C ASP A 299 -7.98 5.96 9.30
N TYR A 300 -9.03 6.15 8.52
CA TYR A 300 -10.39 6.26 9.03
C TYR A 300 -10.82 5.03 9.84
N GLY A 301 -11.22 5.27 11.09
CA GLY A 301 -11.64 4.24 12.03
C GLY A 301 -10.50 3.39 12.58
N THR A 302 -9.26 3.83 12.41
CA THR A 302 -8.14 3.30 13.18
C THR A 302 -8.19 3.83 14.62
N GLU A 303 -7.39 3.24 15.51
CA GLU A 303 -7.21 3.66 16.91
C GLU A 303 -8.46 3.71 17.83
N GLY A 304 -9.59 3.18 17.39
CA GLY A 304 -10.82 3.10 18.20
C GLY A 304 -11.60 4.41 18.25
N GLU A 305 -11.35 5.29 17.27
CA GLU A 305 -12.10 6.52 17.07
C GLU A 305 -13.58 6.24 16.76
N ALA A 306 -14.43 7.21 17.11
CA ALA A 306 -15.84 7.16 16.75
C ALA A 306 -15.97 7.45 15.25
N THR A 307 -16.24 6.41 14.47
CA THR A 307 -16.56 6.54 13.05
C THR A 307 -18.04 6.76 12.83
N ASP A 308 -18.39 7.59 11.86
CA ASP A 308 -19.78 7.76 11.41
C ASP A 308 -20.29 6.52 10.67
N PHE A 309 -19.37 5.73 10.09
CA PHE A 309 -19.66 4.49 9.34
C PHE A 309 -18.55 3.45 9.45
N ALA A 310 -18.88 2.20 9.11
CA ALA A 310 -17.89 1.14 9.00
C ALA A 310 -16.81 1.50 7.95
N PRO A 311 -15.51 1.46 8.30
CA PRO A 311 -14.44 1.72 7.36
C PRO A 311 -14.46 0.75 6.18
N THR A 312 -14.33 1.28 4.96
CA THR A 312 -14.20 0.45 3.76
C THR A 312 -12.74 0.00 3.62
N PRO A 313 -12.46 -1.32 3.52
CA PRO A 313 -11.08 -1.79 3.40
C PRO A 313 -10.40 -1.29 2.12
N TYR A 314 -9.12 -0.94 2.25
CA TYR A 314 -8.27 -0.65 1.08
C TYR A 314 -8.18 -1.90 0.18
N GLY A 315 -8.47 -1.74 -1.11
CA GLY A 315 -8.46 -2.87 -2.04
C GLY A 315 -9.09 -2.60 -3.40
N SER A 316 -9.13 -3.64 -4.23
CA SER A 316 -9.61 -3.57 -5.62
C SER A 316 -11.09 -3.16 -5.72
N ASP A 317 -11.93 -3.61 -4.78
CA ASP A 317 -13.35 -3.27 -4.78
C ASP A 317 -13.59 -1.80 -4.44
N GLU A 318 -12.78 -1.23 -3.56
CA GLU A 318 -12.84 0.18 -3.19
C GLU A 318 -12.33 1.08 -4.32
N LEU A 319 -11.21 0.72 -4.95
CA LEU A 319 -10.74 1.43 -6.14
C LEU A 319 -11.77 1.41 -7.28
N ARG A 320 -12.49 0.28 -7.45
CA ARG A 320 -13.60 0.20 -8.41
C ARG A 320 -14.73 1.16 -8.04
N ARG A 321 -15.14 1.20 -6.77
CA ARG A 321 -16.19 2.12 -6.27
C ARG A 321 -15.81 3.58 -6.51
N ILE A 322 -14.58 3.97 -6.21
CA ILE A 322 -14.06 5.33 -6.46
C ILE A 322 -14.11 5.64 -7.97
N THR A 323 -13.66 4.70 -8.81
CA THR A 323 -13.67 4.88 -10.27
C THR A 323 -15.09 5.04 -10.83
N GLU A 324 -16.04 4.25 -10.34
CA GLU A 324 -17.46 4.34 -10.73
C GLU A 324 -18.08 5.67 -10.25
N ARG A 325 -17.77 6.12 -9.02
CA ARG A 325 -18.20 7.42 -8.48
C ARG A 325 -17.67 8.57 -9.34
N GLN A 326 -16.39 8.55 -9.69
CA GLN A 326 -15.77 9.54 -10.56
C GLN A 326 -16.42 9.59 -11.95
N GLN A 327 -16.79 8.45 -12.52
CA GLN A 327 -17.48 8.42 -13.82
C GLN A 327 -18.90 8.99 -13.74
N ALA A 328 -19.60 8.77 -12.62
CA ALA A 328 -20.92 9.36 -12.41
C ALA A 328 -20.86 10.87 -12.13
N ASN A 329 -19.74 11.34 -11.58
CA ASN A 329 -19.43 12.74 -11.31
C ASN A 329 -18.38 13.32 -12.29
N ASP A 330 -18.36 12.84 -13.54
CA ASP A 330 -17.35 13.23 -14.55
C ASP A 330 -17.31 14.74 -14.81
N TRP A 331 -18.47 15.39 -14.76
CA TRP A 331 -18.63 16.84 -14.86
C TRP A 331 -17.83 17.63 -13.81
N SER A 332 -17.58 17.08 -12.61
CA SER A 332 -16.70 17.72 -11.61
C SER A 332 -15.24 17.79 -12.05
N TYR A 333 -14.85 16.95 -13.00
CA TYR A 333 -13.51 16.92 -13.57
C TYR A 333 -13.46 17.69 -14.89
N ASP A 334 -14.41 17.44 -15.79
CA ASP A 334 -14.42 18.00 -17.14
C ASP A 334 -14.67 19.51 -17.17
N ASP A 335 -15.55 20.01 -16.29
CA ASP A 335 -15.97 21.41 -16.27
C ASP A 335 -15.39 22.18 -15.07
N ASP A 336 -15.46 21.60 -13.87
CA ASP A 336 -15.18 22.36 -12.64
C ASP A 336 -13.70 22.56 -12.35
N VAL A 337 -12.81 21.62 -12.69
CA VAL A 337 -11.36 21.75 -12.46
C VAL A 337 -10.79 23.00 -13.12
N GLY A 338 -11.08 23.17 -14.41
CA GLY A 338 -10.65 24.36 -15.17
C GLY A 338 -11.29 25.62 -14.62
N PHE A 339 -12.60 25.56 -14.31
CA PHE A 339 -13.32 26.70 -13.74
C PHE A 339 -12.70 27.18 -12.42
N VAL A 340 -12.43 26.28 -11.48
CA VAL A 340 -11.87 26.62 -10.16
C VAL A 340 -10.54 27.34 -10.36
N HIS A 341 -9.66 26.79 -11.18
CA HIS A 341 -8.34 27.38 -11.43
C HIS A 341 -8.41 28.73 -12.17
N ASP A 342 -9.27 28.87 -13.17
CA ASP A 342 -9.47 30.10 -13.93
C ASP A 342 -10.05 31.23 -13.07
N ASN A 343 -10.79 30.89 -12.02
CA ASN A 343 -11.34 31.84 -11.05
C ASN A 343 -10.44 32.03 -9.81
N GLY A 344 -9.17 31.62 -9.89
CA GLY A 344 -8.17 31.85 -8.85
C GLY A 344 -8.17 30.83 -7.71
N GLY A 345 -9.08 29.86 -7.72
CA GLY A 345 -9.13 28.75 -6.77
C GLY A 345 -8.07 27.69 -7.02
N ARG A 346 -7.89 26.80 -6.05
CA ARG A 346 -6.91 25.70 -6.10
C ARG A 346 -7.52 24.40 -5.61
N LEU A 347 -6.96 23.30 -6.09
CA LEU A 347 -7.44 21.94 -5.87
C LEU A 347 -6.29 21.04 -5.46
N VAL A 348 -6.60 20.10 -4.58
CA VAL A 348 -5.69 19.07 -4.09
C VAL A 348 -6.40 17.72 -4.16
N THR A 349 -5.69 16.68 -4.57
CA THR A 349 -6.17 15.29 -4.47
C THR A 349 -6.10 14.81 -3.03
N THR A 350 -7.06 14.01 -2.58
CA THR A 350 -7.09 13.50 -1.21
C THR A 350 -6.90 11.97 -1.12
N PRO A 351 -6.47 11.43 0.04
CA PRO A 351 -6.27 9.99 0.25
C PRO A 351 -7.53 9.12 0.08
N ASN A 352 -8.74 9.67 0.28
CA ASN A 352 -10.02 8.98 0.07
C ASN A 352 -10.52 9.02 -1.38
N GLY A 353 -9.68 9.49 -2.30
CA GLY A 353 -9.93 9.43 -3.73
C GLY A 353 -10.94 10.46 -4.22
N MET A 354 -10.97 11.66 -3.63
CA MET A 354 -11.74 12.83 -4.10
C MET A 354 -10.82 14.05 -4.28
N MET A 355 -11.40 15.19 -4.65
CA MET A 355 -10.71 16.49 -4.62
C MET A 355 -11.12 17.28 -3.39
N MET A 356 -10.20 18.07 -2.86
CA MET A 356 -10.48 19.13 -1.89
C MET A 356 -10.04 20.47 -2.49
N GLY A 357 -10.89 21.47 -2.37
CA GLY A 357 -10.74 22.74 -3.08
C GLY A 357 -10.96 23.95 -2.18
N LEU A 358 -10.35 25.06 -2.59
CA LEU A 358 -10.51 26.34 -1.92
C LEU A 358 -10.49 27.48 -2.95
N GLY A 359 -11.48 28.36 -2.86
CA GLY A 359 -11.65 29.50 -3.76
C GLY A 359 -12.14 29.11 -5.15
N GLY A 360 -12.33 30.10 -6.02
CA GLY A 360 -12.95 29.89 -7.33
C GLY A 360 -14.47 29.85 -7.19
N ASN A 361 -15.15 30.94 -7.57
CA ASN A 361 -16.59 31.14 -7.37
C ASN A 361 -17.47 30.18 -8.19
N LEU A 362 -17.55 28.90 -7.82
CA LEU A 362 -18.55 27.99 -8.39
C LEU A 362 -19.90 28.22 -7.72
N ILE A 363 -20.08 27.88 -6.45
CA ILE A 363 -21.35 28.05 -5.69
C ILE A 363 -21.06 28.16 -4.18
N GLN A 364 -20.05 28.96 -3.78
CA GLN A 364 -19.71 29.13 -2.34
C GLN A 364 -20.83 29.83 -1.55
N ASP A 365 -21.54 30.78 -2.17
CA ASP A 365 -22.52 31.64 -1.47
C ASP A 365 -23.89 30.99 -1.17
N GLN A 366 -24.24 29.87 -1.82
CA GLN A 366 -25.63 29.36 -1.78
C GLN A 366 -25.87 28.18 -0.83
N PHE A 367 -24.83 27.42 -0.45
CA PHE A 367 -25.02 26.12 0.24
C PHE A 367 -24.05 25.85 1.41
N SER A 368 -23.19 26.80 1.79
CA SER A 368 -22.21 26.58 2.87
C SER A 368 -22.83 26.59 4.28
N GLN A 369 -22.73 25.47 4.99
CA GLN A 369 -22.83 25.40 6.45
C GLN A 369 -21.44 25.11 7.06
N ARG A 370 -20.90 26.07 7.82
CA ARG A 370 -19.77 26.05 8.79
C ARG A 370 -18.46 25.30 8.52
N GLY A 371 -18.35 24.23 7.71
CA GLY A 371 -17.06 23.57 7.41
C GLY A 371 -16.77 23.26 5.94
N GLY A 372 -17.76 23.35 5.05
CA GLY A 372 -17.55 23.21 3.61
C GLY A 372 -18.80 22.73 2.89
N THR A 373 -18.66 22.39 1.60
CA THR A 373 -19.73 21.75 0.82
C THR A 373 -19.13 20.82 -0.22
N THR A 374 -19.61 19.59 -0.27
CA THR A 374 -19.28 18.69 -1.37
C THR A 374 -20.12 18.95 -2.62
N TRP A 375 -19.42 19.15 -3.73
CA TRP A 375 -19.96 19.43 -5.04
C TRP A 375 -19.44 18.37 -6.03
N GLY A 376 -20.30 17.39 -6.33
CA GLY A 376 -19.92 16.21 -7.11
C GLY A 376 -18.79 15.44 -6.44
N ASP A 377 -17.57 15.49 -6.99
CA ASP A 377 -16.38 14.84 -6.41
C ASP A 377 -15.37 15.81 -5.77
N THR A 378 -15.79 17.04 -5.50
CA THR A 378 -14.96 18.08 -4.85
C THR A 378 -15.54 18.52 -3.53
N PHE A 379 -14.78 18.39 -2.44
CA PHE A 379 -15.06 19.03 -1.16
C PHE A 379 -14.52 20.47 -1.17
N MET A 380 -15.39 21.46 -1.18
CA MET A 380 -15.01 22.87 -1.13
C MET A 380 -14.97 23.36 0.32
N LEU A 381 -13.80 23.79 0.78
CA LEU A 381 -13.62 24.35 2.11
C LEU A 381 -14.32 25.72 2.22
N ASN A 382 -14.99 25.94 3.35
CA ASN A 382 -15.63 27.22 3.67
C ASN A 382 -14.62 28.19 4.33
N ILE A 383 -13.70 28.72 3.53
CA ILE A 383 -12.70 29.72 3.93
C ILE A 383 -12.71 30.82 2.86
N ASP A 384 -13.23 32.00 3.22
CA ASP A 384 -13.37 33.14 2.31
C ASP A 384 -12.07 33.96 2.19
N ASP A 385 -11.96 34.72 1.09
CA ASP A 385 -10.99 35.82 0.89
C ASP A 385 -9.51 35.48 1.16
N THR A 386 -9.10 34.21 1.05
CA THR A 386 -7.68 33.89 1.15
C THR A 386 -6.90 34.51 0.00
N LYS A 387 -5.76 35.12 0.33
CA LYS A 387 -4.85 35.72 -0.65
C LYS A 387 -4.03 34.67 -1.39
N ASP A 388 -3.92 33.47 -0.83
CA ASP A 388 -3.15 32.35 -1.38
C ASP A 388 -3.86 31.02 -1.08
N PRO A 389 -4.81 30.61 -1.95
CA PRO A 389 -5.52 29.34 -1.80
C PRO A 389 -4.59 28.12 -1.79
N ALA A 390 -3.47 28.18 -2.53
CA ALA A 390 -2.52 27.07 -2.55
C ALA A 390 -1.85 26.91 -1.19
N GLN A 391 -1.38 28.02 -0.58
CA GLN A 391 -0.79 27.96 0.75
C GLN A 391 -1.80 27.51 1.81
N GLN A 392 -3.04 28.00 1.74
CA GLN A 392 -4.07 27.57 2.69
C GLN A 392 -4.34 26.07 2.58
N LEU A 393 -4.42 25.51 1.38
CA LEU A 393 -4.59 24.07 1.17
C LEU A 393 -3.39 23.26 1.70
N ARG A 394 -2.16 23.78 1.63
CA ARG A 394 -1.00 23.14 2.28
C ARG A 394 -1.17 23.09 3.79
N ASP A 395 -1.59 24.20 4.39
CA ASP A 395 -1.77 24.32 5.83
C ASP A 395 -2.90 23.38 6.32
N VAL A 396 -4.00 23.26 5.57
CA VAL A 396 -5.08 22.32 5.87
C VAL A 396 -4.63 20.87 5.70
N ALA A 397 -4.06 20.52 4.55
CA ALA A 397 -3.70 19.13 4.25
C ALA A 397 -2.62 18.60 5.20
N SER A 398 -1.66 19.44 5.63
CA SER A 398 -0.58 19.03 6.53
C SER A 398 -0.98 18.94 8.01
N SER A 399 -2.16 19.43 8.40
CA SER A 399 -2.54 19.54 9.82
C SER A 399 -3.33 18.36 10.38
N GLY A 400 -3.76 17.41 9.53
CA GLY A 400 -4.56 16.24 9.91
C GLY A 400 -5.97 16.54 10.47
N THR A 401 -6.39 17.81 10.47
CA THR A 401 -7.61 18.27 11.17
C THR A 401 -8.38 19.27 10.32
N SER A 402 -9.68 19.43 10.59
CA SER A 402 -10.56 20.36 9.87
C SER A 402 -10.13 21.81 10.05
N TRP A 403 -10.48 22.66 9.08
CA TRP A 403 -10.31 24.11 9.15
C TRP A 403 -11.59 24.80 8.73
N TYR A 404 -11.86 25.95 9.33
CA TYR A 404 -13.02 26.77 9.02
C TYR A 404 -12.70 28.25 9.24
N GLU A 405 -13.57 29.12 8.73
CA GLU A 405 -13.51 30.55 9.03
C GLU A 405 -14.37 30.91 10.24
N GLU A 406 -13.81 31.71 11.15
CA GLU A 406 -14.54 32.39 12.22
C GLU A 406 -14.07 33.83 12.35
N ASP A 407 -15.00 34.78 12.24
CA ASP A 407 -14.75 36.23 12.35
C ASP A 407 -13.68 36.78 11.36
N GLY A 408 -13.67 36.29 10.10
CA GLY A 408 -12.70 36.74 9.09
C GLY A 408 -11.28 36.20 9.29
N GLN A 409 -11.13 35.18 10.14
CA GLN A 409 -9.87 34.50 10.39
C GLN A 409 -10.04 32.99 10.18
N THR A 410 -9.12 32.40 9.44
CA THR A 410 -9.04 30.95 9.32
C THR A 410 -8.58 30.35 10.65
N LYS A 411 -9.30 29.34 11.13
CA LYS A 411 -8.98 28.62 12.36
C LYS A 411 -8.94 27.12 12.10
N GLN A 412 -7.95 26.48 12.70
CA GLN A 412 -7.86 25.03 12.81
C GLN A 412 -8.88 24.54 13.84
N GLY A 413 -9.66 23.53 13.46
CA GLY A 413 -10.61 22.83 14.30
C GLY A 413 -9.99 21.62 15.00
N THR A 414 -10.85 20.78 15.58
CA THR A 414 -10.47 19.55 16.30
C THR A 414 -11.03 18.29 15.65
N LEU A 415 -11.80 18.43 14.57
CA LEU A 415 -12.34 17.28 13.85
C LEU A 415 -11.21 16.68 13.02
N ASP A 416 -11.01 15.37 13.15
CA ASP A 416 -10.06 14.61 12.33
C ASP A 416 -10.40 14.76 10.83
N MET A 417 -9.36 14.99 10.02
CA MET A 417 -9.51 15.21 8.58
C MET A 417 -9.98 13.95 7.86
N ASP A 418 -9.58 12.75 8.31
CA ASP A 418 -10.04 11.52 7.66
C ASP A 418 -11.54 11.33 7.87
N ARG A 419 -12.02 11.56 9.10
CA ARG A 419 -13.45 11.54 9.41
C ARG A 419 -14.22 12.56 8.57
N LEU A 420 -13.73 13.79 8.47
CA LEU A 420 -14.34 14.82 7.63
C LEU A 420 -14.39 14.37 6.17
N LEU A 421 -13.25 13.96 5.59
CA LEU A 421 -13.18 13.54 4.20
C LEU A 421 -14.07 12.33 3.91
N HIS A 422 -14.17 11.35 4.82
CA HIS A 422 -15.10 10.22 4.66
C HIS A 422 -16.56 10.62 4.72
N HIS A 423 -16.91 11.59 5.55
CA HIS A 423 -18.25 12.19 5.55
C HIS A 423 -18.56 12.86 4.19
N GLU A 424 -17.64 13.70 3.71
CA GLU A 424 -17.78 14.38 2.41
C GLU A 424 -17.83 13.39 1.22
N GLU A 425 -17.12 12.26 1.34
CA GLU A 425 -17.16 11.18 0.36
C GLU A 425 -18.57 10.57 0.22
N ARG A 426 -19.38 10.60 1.28
CA ARG A 426 -20.79 10.15 1.24
C ARG A 426 -21.66 11.10 0.45
N HIS A 427 -21.48 12.41 0.63
CA HIS A 427 -22.14 13.40 -0.21
C HIS A 427 -21.77 13.22 -1.68
N SER A 428 -20.49 12.93 -1.96
CA SER A 428 -20.07 12.62 -3.33
C SER A 428 -20.78 11.40 -3.92
N GLN A 429 -21.02 10.37 -3.11
CA GLN A 429 -21.80 9.20 -3.52
C GLN A 429 -23.28 9.55 -3.77
N GLN A 430 -23.87 10.47 -3.00
CA GLN A 430 -25.24 10.93 -3.23
C GLN A 430 -25.34 11.68 -4.57
N TRP A 431 -24.38 12.57 -4.88
CA TRP A 431 -24.28 13.22 -6.19
C TRP A 431 -24.20 12.20 -7.34
N ALA A 432 -23.38 11.16 -7.18
CA ALA A 432 -23.24 10.10 -8.18
C ALA A 432 -24.55 9.30 -8.40
N GLN A 433 -25.39 9.17 -7.38
CA GLN A 433 -26.66 8.45 -7.45
C GLN A 433 -27.81 9.30 -8.00
N GLU A 434 -27.93 10.55 -7.55
CA GLU A 434 -29.03 11.46 -7.91
C GLU A 434 -28.75 12.22 -9.22
N GLY A 435 -27.48 12.35 -9.58
CA GLY A 435 -27.01 13.18 -10.69
C GLY A 435 -27.16 14.67 -10.42
N TYR A 436 -26.48 15.48 -11.22
CA TYR A 436 -26.37 16.94 -11.04
C TYR A 436 -27.71 17.65 -10.77
N THR A 437 -28.74 17.32 -11.56
CA THR A 437 -30.06 17.98 -11.45
C THR A 437 -30.95 17.39 -10.35
N GLY A 438 -30.76 16.11 -10.03
CA GLY A 438 -31.53 15.45 -8.96
C GLY A 438 -31.11 15.95 -7.60
N PHE A 439 -29.80 16.06 -7.36
CA PHE A 439 -29.26 16.50 -6.07
C PHE A 439 -29.50 17.98 -5.80
N LEU A 440 -29.42 18.85 -6.82
CA LEU A 440 -29.83 20.25 -6.67
C LEU A 440 -31.31 20.39 -6.29
N ALA A 441 -32.17 19.49 -6.76
CA ALA A 441 -33.60 19.52 -6.42
C ALA A 441 -33.86 19.04 -4.97
N SER A 442 -33.11 18.04 -4.48
CA SER A 442 -33.21 17.56 -3.09
C SER A 442 -32.70 18.62 -2.11
N TYR A 443 -31.55 19.24 -2.36
CA TYR A 443 -31.00 20.29 -1.49
C TYR A 443 -31.90 21.54 -1.40
N VAL A 444 -32.47 21.97 -2.53
CA VAL A 444 -33.46 23.07 -2.57
C VAL A 444 -34.74 22.69 -1.82
N TRP A 445 -35.17 21.42 -1.91
CA TRP A 445 -36.35 20.94 -1.20
C TRP A 445 -36.14 20.86 0.32
N GLU A 446 -34.97 20.42 0.78
CA GLU A 446 -34.59 20.40 2.20
C GLU A 446 -34.47 21.81 2.77
N SER A 447 -33.83 22.72 2.03
CA SER A 447 -33.75 24.15 2.41
C SER A 447 -35.13 24.81 2.57
N VAL A 448 -36.13 24.36 1.80
CA VAL A 448 -37.51 24.85 1.86
C VAL A 448 -38.33 24.19 2.98
N THR A 449 -38.02 22.93 3.34
CA THR A 449 -38.79 22.15 4.31
C THR A 449 -38.18 22.11 5.71
N GLY A 450 -36.91 22.50 5.87
CA GLY A 450 -36.16 22.43 7.13
C GLY A 450 -35.79 21.01 7.53
N GLY A 451 -35.75 20.07 6.57
CA GLY A 451 -35.31 18.69 6.77
C GLY A 451 -33.77 18.57 6.80
N ASN A 452 -33.27 17.44 7.29
CA ASN A 452 -31.84 17.11 7.41
C ASN A 452 -31.55 15.69 6.90
N GLU A 453 -32.33 15.21 5.93
CA GLU A 453 -32.35 13.80 5.53
C GLU A 453 -31.05 13.41 4.79
N THR A 454 -30.50 14.30 3.96
CA THR A 454 -29.21 14.12 3.28
C THR A 454 -28.02 14.03 4.24
N GLU A 455 -28.01 14.84 5.29
CA GLU A 455 -27.00 14.86 6.37
C GLU A 455 -27.13 13.63 7.30
N GLU A 456 -28.37 13.19 7.60
CA GLU A 456 -28.64 11.96 8.36
C GLU A 456 -28.22 10.71 7.57
N ASP A 457 -28.48 10.66 6.26
CA ASP A 457 -28.05 9.57 5.36
C ASP A 457 -26.53 9.58 5.08
N ALA A 458 -25.91 10.76 5.21
CA ALA A 458 -24.45 10.94 5.29
C ALA A 458 -23.89 10.74 6.71
N GLY A 459 -24.72 10.24 7.65
CA GLY A 459 -24.27 9.55 8.87
C GLY A 459 -24.44 10.31 10.18
N LEU A 460 -25.07 11.49 10.16
CA LEU A 460 -24.98 12.42 11.29
C LEU A 460 -26.30 12.60 12.03
N SER A 461 -26.26 12.38 13.35
CA SER A 461 -27.35 12.74 14.28
C SER A 461 -27.15 14.09 14.97
N ASP A 462 -26.02 14.78 14.74
CA ASP A 462 -25.63 16.01 15.46
C ASP A 462 -25.05 17.17 14.61
N GLY A 463 -24.94 17.02 13.28
CA GLY A 463 -24.62 18.13 12.36
C GLY A 463 -23.13 18.44 12.15
N GLY A 464 -22.24 17.46 12.30
CA GLY A 464 -20.97 17.38 11.54
C GLY A 464 -19.78 18.23 11.99
N TYR A 465 -19.95 19.19 12.90
CA TYR A 465 -18.91 20.21 13.14
C TYR A 465 -18.70 20.56 14.63
N ARG A 466 -18.93 19.64 15.56
CA ARG A 466 -18.79 19.88 17.01
C ARG A 466 -17.53 19.30 17.65
#